data_AF-W7YEZ1-F1
#
_entry.id   AF-W7YEZ1-F1
#
_cell.length_a   1.000
_cell.length_b   1.000
_cell.length_c   1.000
_cell.angle_alpha   90.00
_cell.angle_beta   90.00
_cell.angle_gamma   90.00
#
_symmetry.space_group_name_H-M   'P 1'
#
loop_
_entity.id
_entity.type
_entity.pdbx_description
1 polymer ?
#
loop_
_entity_poly.entity_id
_entity_poly.type
_entity_poly.pdbx_seq_one_letter_code
_entity_poly.pdbx_strand_id
1 'polypeptide(L)'
;MEYCSNLEDFIAEKIKQSNGLLSKLVETDVGYDYNARGNRGKTTAKGAKFAKPTFGSFKDTIKGETIALNDIWATEVYVSEVQFDNDNYKINYEVTLWDHFGLDITDIEDIPNTVPLAKEAFAAWFALQHLRGYKPFITKITFTKEFEGNINEGKIERNDKREALKVQQVKNKIDNLPEFKSL
;
A
#
# COMPACT_ATOMS: atom_id res chain seq x y z
N MET A 1 5.49 5.31 -4.85
CA MET A 1 4.54 4.95 -3.77
C MET A 1 3.31 4.38 -4.47
N GLU A 2 3.43 3.14 -4.98
CA GLU A 2 2.46 2.48 -5.87
C GLU A 2 1.08 2.33 -5.23
N TYR A 3 1.04 2.13 -3.91
CA TYR A 3 -0.16 2.08 -3.09
C TYR A 3 -1.09 3.29 -3.30
N CYS A 4 -0.58 4.51 -3.08
CA CYS A 4 -1.41 5.72 -3.16
C CYS A 4 -1.94 5.95 -4.57
N SER A 5 -1.13 5.71 -5.60
CA SER A 5 -1.59 5.83 -6.99
C SER A 5 -2.71 4.84 -7.32
N ASN A 6 -2.62 3.60 -6.83
CA ASN A 6 -3.67 2.60 -7.02
C ASN A 6 -4.95 2.95 -6.25
N LEU A 7 -4.82 3.51 -5.04
CA LEU A 7 -5.94 3.99 -4.24
C LEU A 7 -6.64 5.18 -4.92
N GLU A 8 -5.89 6.16 -5.40
CA GLU A 8 -6.42 7.32 -6.12
C GLU A 8 -7.13 6.91 -7.42
N ASP A 9 -6.58 5.95 -8.16
CA ASP A 9 -7.24 5.39 -9.34
C ASP A 9 -8.55 4.69 -8.99
N PHE A 10 -8.57 3.97 -7.87
CA PHE A 10 -9.77 3.33 -7.36
C PHE A 10 -10.85 4.36 -7.00
N ILE A 11 -10.47 5.42 -6.28
CA ILE A 11 -11.39 6.52 -5.94
C ILE A 11 -11.90 7.21 -7.22
N ALA A 12 -11.01 7.50 -8.18
CA ALA A 12 -11.38 8.13 -9.45
C ALA A 12 -12.35 7.28 -10.26
N GLU A 13 -12.11 5.96 -10.34
CA GLU A 13 -12.99 5.02 -11.03
C GLU A 13 -14.40 5.01 -10.40
N LYS A 14 -14.48 5.05 -9.06
CA LYS A 14 -15.76 5.12 -8.35
C LYS A 14 -16.49 6.43 -8.58
N ILE A 15 -15.78 7.56 -8.63
CA ILE A 15 -16.35 8.87 -8.96
C ILE A 15 -16.92 8.87 -10.37
N LYS A 16 -16.19 8.31 -11.33
CA LYS A 16 -16.65 8.17 -12.71
C LYS A 16 -17.91 7.30 -12.82
N GLN A 17 -17.89 6.12 -12.20
CA GLN A 17 -19.04 5.19 -12.20
C GLN A 17 -20.27 5.78 -11.50
N SER A 18 -20.07 6.66 -10.52
CA SER A 18 -21.15 7.34 -9.80
C SER A 18 -21.58 8.67 -10.44
N ASN A 19 -20.92 9.10 -11.53
CA ASN A 19 -21.11 10.42 -12.15
C ASN A 19 -21.02 11.56 -11.12
N GLY A 20 -20.03 11.50 -10.23
CA GLY A 20 -19.80 12.49 -9.17
C GLY A 20 -20.64 12.33 -7.90
N LEU A 21 -21.54 11.33 -7.81
CA LEU A 21 -22.39 11.14 -6.64
C LEU A 21 -21.63 10.49 -5.46
N LEU A 22 -21.22 11.31 -4.49
CA LEU A 22 -20.47 10.88 -3.30
C LEU A 22 -21.17 9.80 -2.46
N SER A 23 -22.51 9.78 -2.42
CA SER A 23 -23.28 8.78 -1.66
C SER A 23 -23.06 7.35 -2.14
N LYS A 24 -22.52 7.17 -3.35
CA LYS A 24 -22.18 5.85 -3.92
C LYS A 24 -20.70 5.48 -3.74
N LEU A 25 -19.90 6.36 -3.13
CA LEU A 25 -18.47 6.14 -2.87
C LEU A 25 -18.21 5.46 -1.52
N VAL A 26 -19.17 5.51 -0.60
CA VAL A 26 -19.05 4.90 0.72
C VAL A 26 -19.09 3.39 0.58
N GLU A 27 -17.98 2.74 0.88
CA GLU A 27 -17.90 1.29 1.01
C GLU A 27 -17.78 0.93 2.48
N THR A 28 -18.78 0.21 2.99
CA THR A 28 -18.80 -0.29 4.38
C THR A 28 -18.34 -1.73 4.50
N ASP A 29 -18.10 -2.41 3.37
CA ASP A 29 -17.58 -3.78 3.38
C ASP A 29 -16.10 -3.78 3.77
N VAL A 30 -15.78 -4.55 4.80
CA VAL A 30 -14.40 -4.91 5.09
C VAL A 30 -13.99 -5.97 4.08
N GLY A 31 -13.00 -5.66 3.24
CA GLY A 31 -12.47 -6.55 2.22
C GLY A 31 -11.71 -7.74 2.83
N TYR A 32 -12.43 -8.67 3.43
CA TYR A 32 -11.89 -9.93 3.93
C TYR A 32 -11.92 -10.97 2.81
N ASP A 33 -10.83 -11.12 2.06
CA ASP A 33 -10.62 -12.36 1.31
C ASP A 33 -9.31 -13.02 1.73
N TYR A 34 -9.33 -13.67 2.90
CA TYR A 34 -8.22 -14.47 3.40
C TYR A 34 -8.09 -15.82 2.67
N ASN A 35 -8.94 -16.15 1.70
CA ASN A 35 -8.98 -17.50 1.11
C ASN A 35 -7.76 -17.81 0.22
N ALA A 36 -6.89 -16.83 -0.02
CA ALA A 36 -5.62 -17.04 -0.71
C ALA A 36 -4.53 -16.13 -0.14
N ARG A 37 -3.86 -16.58 0.94
CA ARG A 37 -2.51 -16.10 1.26
C ARG A 37 -1.64 -16.39 0.04
N GLY A 38 -1.17 -15.38 -0.69
CA GLY A 38 -0.22 -15.61 -1.77
C GLY A 38 1.16 -15.96 -1.21
N ASN A 39 2.17 -15.98 -2.10
CA ASN A 39 3.46 -16.59 -1.79
C ASN A 39 4.09 -16.00 -0.50
N ARG A 40 4.34 -16.85 0.50
CA ARG A 40 4.86 -16.50 1.84
C ARG A 40 3.99 -15.54 2.67
N GLY A 41 2.68 -15.46 2.39
CA GLY A 41 1.76 -14.59 3.12
C GLY A 41 1.88 -13.09 2.79
N LYS A 42 2.84 -12.68 1.92
CA LYS A 42 3.18 -11.28 1.64
C LYS A 42 2.49 -10.68 0.41
N THR A 43 1.26 -11.08 0.12
CA THR A 43 0.56 -10.57 -1.07
C THR A 43 -0.82 -10.05 -0.73
N THR A 44 -1.22 -9.04 -1.51
CA THR A 44 -2.62 -8.66 -1.72
C THR A 44 -3.49 -9.90 -1.94
N ALA A 45 -4.55 -10.02 -1.15
CA ALA A 45 -5.55 -11.08 -1.31
C ALA A 45 -6.09 -11.11 -2.75
N LYS A 46 -6.37 -12.32 -3.26
CA LYS A 46 -7.08 -12.46 -4.52
C LYS A 46 -8.42 -11.72 -4.40
N GLY A 47 -8.71 -10.79 -5.31
CA GLY A 47 -9.93 -9.96 -5.26
C GLY A 47 -9.81 -8.65 -4.48
N ALA A 48 -8.66 -8.35 -3.85
CA ALA A 48 -8.48 -7.02 -3.25
C ALA A 48 -8.47 -5.92 -4.32
N LYS A 49 -9.03 -4.75 -3.96
CA LYS A 49 -9.25 -3.62 -4.87
C LYS A 49 -7.94 -2.96 -5.31
N PHE A 50 -6.94 -2.96 -4.44
CA PHE A 50 -5.58 -2.52 -4.71
C PHE A 50 -4.60 -3.24 -3.79
N ALA A 51 -3.32 -3.24 -4.18
CA ALA A 51 -2.28 -3.88 -3.40
C ALA A 51 -1.93 -3.07 -2.15
N LYS A 52 -1.80 -3.74 -1.00
CA LYS A 52 -1.33 -3.12 0.25
C LYS A 52 0.20 -2.95 0.24
N PRO A 53 0.76 -1.99 1.01
CA PRO A 53 2.20 -1.86 1.16
C PRO A 53 2.77 -3.12 1.83
N THR A 54 3.94 -3.58 1.37
CA THR A 54 4.65 -4.72 1.94
C THR A 54 6.11 -4.35 2.19
N PHE A 55 6.70 -4.87 3.27
CA PHE A 55 8.04 -4.52 3.75
C PHE A 55 8.87 -5.78 3.95
N GLY A 56 9.32 -6.36 2.83
CA GLY A 56 9.97 -7.67 2.83
C GLY A 56 11.31 -7.73 2.11
N SER A 57 11.81 -6.60 1.60
CA SER A 57 13.08 -6.55 0.89
C SER A 57 14.27 -6.59 1.85
N PHE A 58 15.46 -6.91 1.34
CA PHE A 58 16.70 -6.87 2.14
C PHE A 58 16.97 -5.49 2.75
N LYS A 59 16.62 -4.42 2.02
CA LYS A 59 16.77 -3.04 2.52
C LYS A 59 15.84 -2.77 3.69
N ASP A 60 14.59 -3.23 3.60
CA ASP A 60 13.57 -3.07 4.64
C ASP A 60 14.00 -3.81 5.92
N THR A 61 14.62 -4.98 5.76
CA THR A 61 15.17 -5.75 6.88
C THR A 61 16.30 -5.02 7.60
N ILE A 62 17.24 -4.40 6.87
CA ILE A 62 18.32 -3.61 7.48
C ILE A 62 17.77 -2.40 8.24
N LYS A 63 16.69 -1.79 7.75
CA LYS A 63 16.04 -0.65 8.41
C LYS A 63 15.13 -1.05 9.57
N GLY A 64 14.89 -2.34 9.78
CA GLY A 64 13.95 -2.86 10.78
C GLY A 64 12.47 -2.77 10.36
N GLU A 65 12.16 -2.30 9.15
CA GLU A 65 10.79 -2.18 8.63
C GLU A 65 10.13 -3.56 8.50
N THR A 66 10.90 -4.60 8.14
CA THR A 66 10.40 -5.99 8.11
C THR A 66 9.95 -6.50 9.47
N ILE A 67 10.49 -5.98 10.58
CA ILE A 67 10.04 -6.38 11.93
C ILE A 67 8.82 -5.56 12.36
N ALA A 68 8.80 -4.26 12.01
CA ALA A 68 7.78 -3.34 12.46
C ALA A 68 6.48 -3.36 11.63
N LEU A 69 6.56 -3.74 10.34
CA LEU A 69 5.53 -3.51 9.32
C LEU A 69 5.35 -4.64 8.30
N ASN A 70 6.10 -5.75 8.42
CA ASN A 70 6.28 -6.82 7.42
C ASN A 70 5.16 -6.94 6.37
N ASP A 71 3.94 -7.16 6.87
CA ASP A 71 2.73 -7.27 6.07
C ASP A 71 1.57 -6.55 6.78
N ILE A 72 1.21 -5.36 6.29
CA ILE A 72 0.20 -4.49 6.91
C ILE A 72 -1.11 -5.26 7.17
N TRP A 73 -1.53 -5.33 8.43
CA TRP A 73 -2.69 -6.10 8.87
C TRP A 73 -4.02 -5.45 8.46
N ALA A 74 -4.16 -4.15 8.64
CA ALA A 74 -5.35 -3.42 8.23
C ALA A 74 -5.02 -2.04 7.65
N THR A 75 -5.92 -1.55 6.80
CA THR A 75 -5.82 -0.23 6.20
C THR A 75 -7.19 0.43 6.23
N GLU A 76 -7.20 1.66 6.73
CA GLU A 76 -8.34 2.55 6.74
C GLU A 76 -8.06 3.71 5.79
N VAL A 77 -9.03 4.03 4.93
CA VAL A 77 -8.98 5.20 4.06
C VAL A 77 -10.20 6.05 4.35
N TYR A 78 -9.96 7.29 4.74
CA TYR A 78 -10.99 8.27 5.03
C TYR A 78 -10.90 9.43 4.05
N VAL A 79 -11.91 9.59 3.20
CA VAL A 79 -12.03 10.77 2.33
C VAL A 79 -12.56 11.93 3.18
N SER A 80 -11.65 12.80 3.60
CA SER A 80 -11.94 13.93 4.50
C SER A 80 -12.66 15.09 3.81
N GLU A 81 -12.39 15.32 2.53
CA GLU A 81 -13.00 16.42 1.78
C GLU A 81 -13.04 16.10 0.28
N VAL A 82 -14.12 16.52 -0.38
CA VAL A 82 -14.22 16.53 -1.84
C VAL A 82 -14.78 17.89 -2.28
N GLN A 83 -14.04 18.59 -3.12
CA GLN A 83 -14.45 19.84 -3.74
C GLN A 83 -14.68 19.61 -5.23
N PHE A 84 -15.82 20.04 -5.75
CA PHE A 84 -16.14 19.98 -7.17
C PHE A 84 -16.08 21.39 -7.79
N ASP A 85 -15.46 21.48 -8.95
CA ASP A 85 -15.50 22.63 -9.85
C ASP A 85 -15.92 22.14 -11.24
N ASN A 86 -17.21 22.24 -11.53
CA ASN A 86 -17.85 21.63 -12.70
C ASN A 86 -17.54 20.12 -12.76
N ASP A 87 -16.89 19.67 -13.84
CA ASP A 87 -16.47 18.29 -14.03
C ASP A 87 -15.16 17.94 -13.33
N ASN A 88 -14.46 18.92 -12.76
CA ASN A 88 -13.22 18.70 -12.04
C ASN A 88 -13.50 18.50 -10.55
N TYR A 89 -12.61 17.77 -9.90
CA TYR A 89 -12.66 17.59 -8.45
C TYR A 89 -11.27 17.63 -7.83
N LYS A 90 -11.27 17.95 -6.55
CA LYS A 90 -10.12 17.91 -5.66
C LYS A 90 -10.49 17.14 -4.40
N ILE A 91 -9.65 16.20 -3.99
CA ILE A 91 -9.93 15.27 -2.88
C ILE A 91 -8.80 15.30 -1.87
N ASN A 92 -9.16 15.48 -0.61
CA ASN A 92 -8.29 15.24 0.54
C ASN A 92 -8.68 13.91 1.20
N TYR A 93 -7.70 13.03 1.39
CA TYR A 93 -7.90 11.75 2.04
C TYR A 93 -6.81 11.46 3.08
N GLU A 94 -7.19 10.74 4.11
CA GLU A 94 -6.31 10.18 5.14
C GLU A 94 -6.20 8.68 4.96
N VAL A 95 -4.99 8.15 5.09
CA VAL A 95 -4.73 6.71 5.15
C VAL A 95 -4.17 6.40 6.53
N THR A 96 -4.78 5.43 7.21
CA THR A 96 -4.22 4.84 8.42
C THR A 96 -3.89 3.37 8.17
N LEU A 97 -2.61 3.03 8.29
CA LEU A 97 -2.10 1.66 8.24
C LEU A 97 -1.94 1.13 9.66
N TRP A 98 -2.42 -0.08 9.89
CA TRP A 98 -2.31 -0.79 11.15
C TRP A 98 -1.55 -2.09 10.94
N ASP A 99 -0.59 -2.36 11.81
CA ASP A 99 0.07 -3.65 11.88
C ASP A 99 0.28 -4.07 13.34
N HIS A 100 0.54 -5.35 13.55
CA HIS A 100 0.87 -5.87 14.87
C HIS A 100 2.05 -6.84 14.82
N PHE A 101 2.98 -6.71 15.77
CA PHE A 101 4.04 -7.70 15.97
C PHE A 101 3.61 -8.77 16.99
N GLY A 102 2.64 -9.57 16.54
CA GLY A 102 2.09 -10.73 17.25
C GLY A 102 2.54 -11.98 16.51
N LEU A 103 3.11 -12.94 17.23
CA LEU A 103 3.54 -14.20 16.64
C LEU A 103 2.47 -15.26 16.85
N ASP A 104 2.16 -16.06 15.84
CA ASP A 104 1.42 -17.31 15.99
C ASP A 104 2.35 -18.52 15.85
N ILE A 105 1.81 -19.74 15.97
CA ILE A 105 2.63 -20.95 15.89
C ILE A 105 3.26 -21.14 14.51
N THR A 106 2.58 -20.70 13.45
CA THR A 106 3.09 -20.80 12.08
C THR A 106 4.28 -19.86 11.87
N ASP A 107 4.27 -18.69 12.52
CA ASP A 107 5.42 -17.78 12.50
C ASP A 107 6.68 -18.38 13.14
N ILE A 108 6.52 -19.32 14.09
CA ILE A 108 7.64 -20.03 14.75
C ILE A 108 8.15 -21.20 13.90
N GLU A 109 7.24 -21.90 13.23
CA GLU A 109 7.56 -23.01 12.34
C GLU A 109 8.28 -22.53 11.07
N ASP A 110 7.88 -21.37 10.55
CA ASP A 110 8.40 -20.79 9.32
C ASP A 110 9.62 -19.86 9.51
N ILE A 111 10.15 -19.71 10.74
CA ILE A 111 11.31 -18.82 10.97
C ILE A 111 12.47 -19.26 10.07
N PRO A 112 12.97 -18.38 9.19
CA PRO A 112 14.10 -18.70 8.34
C PRO A 112 15.33 -19.07 9.20
N ASN A 113 15.89 -20.27 8.98
CA ASN A 113 17.13 -20.72 9.63
C ASN A 113 18.38 -19.86 9.27
N THR A 114 18.21 -18.78 8.51
CA THR A 114 19.28 -17.95 7.98
C THR A 114 19.86 -16.96 9.00
N VAL A 115 19.20 -16.71 10.15
CA VAL A 115 19.74 -15.84 11.23
C VAL A 115 19.44 -16.44 12.62
N PRO A 116 20.36 -17.20 13.23
CA PRO A 116 20.13 -17.90 14.50
C PRO A 116 19.65 -16.99 15.65
N LEU A 117 20.22 -15.78 15.78
CA LEU A 117 19.84 -14.82 16.81
C LEU A 117 18.39 -14.33 16.65
N ALA A 118 17.91 -14.18 15.42
CA ALA A 118 16.52 -13.79 15.16
C ALA A 118 15.56 -14.90 15.61
N LYS A 119 15.93 -16.17 15.44
CA LYS A 119 15.12 -17.31 15.89
C LYS A 119 14.95 -17.34 17.40
N GLU A 120 16.03 -17.10 18.15
CA GLU A 120 15.97 -17.01 19.61
C GLU A 120 15.12 -15.84 20.09
N ALA A 121 15.26 -14.66 19.45
CA ALA A 121 14.46 -13.49 19.77
C ALA A 121 12.96 -13.69 19.51
N PHE A 122 12.60 -14.30 18.37
CA PHE A 122 11.21 -14.61 18.04
C PHE A 122 10.63 -15.69 18.98
N ALA A 123 11.39 -16.73 19.30
CA ALA A 123 10.95 -17.75 20.26
C ALA A 123 10.74 -17.17 21.67
N ALA A 124 11.65 -16.30 22.13
CA ALA A 124 11.51 -15.60 23.40
C ALA A 124 10.27 -14.68 23.38
N TRP A 125 10.06 -13.94 22.29
CA TRP A 125 8.90 -13.07 22.16
C TRP A 125 7.58 -13.84 22.15
N PHE A 126 7.51 -14.96 21.42
CA PHE A 126 6.36 -15.84 21.41
C PHE A 126 6.04 -16.40 22.81
N ALA A 127 7.06 -16.83 23.56
CA ALA A 127 6.88 -17.31 24.93
C ALA A 127 6.34 -16.21 25.86
N LEU A 128 6.83 -14.97 25.73
CA LEU A 128 6.32 -13.83 26.50
C LEU A 128 4.84 -13.56 26.19
N GLN A 129 4.44 -13.63 24.93
CA GLN A 129 3.05 -13.42 24.53
C GLN A 129 2.12 -14.51 25.07
N HIS A 130 2.47 -15.78 24.88
CA HIS A 130 1.57 -16.91 25.13
C HIS A 130 1.64 -17.46 26.56
N LEU A 131 2.77 -17.30 27.26
CA LEU A 131 2.96 -17.86 28.61
C LEU A 131 3.00 -16.79 29.71
N ARG A 132 3.14 -15.52 29.34
CA ARG A 132 3.27 -14.41 30.30
C ARG A 132 2.30 -13.25 30.03
N GLY A 133 1.48 -13.34 28.99
CA GLY A 133 0.39 -12.39 28.70
C GLY A 133 0.85 -11.06 28.11
N TYR A 134 2.09 -10.98 27.58
CA TYR A 134 2.58 -9.79 26.90
C TYR A 134 1.75 -9.54 25.63
N LYS A 135 1.42 -8.28 25.37
CA LYS A 135 0.60 -7.90 24.21
C LYS A 135 1.49 -7.64 22.99
N PRO A 136 1.04 -7.97 21.77
CA PRO A 136 1.69 -7.54 20.54
C PRO A 136 1.94 -6.03 20.52
N PHE A 137 3.06 -5.62 19.92
CA PHE A 137 3.27 -4.20 19.61
C PHE A 137 2.37 -3.82 18.45
N ILE A 138 1.65 -2.71 18.57
CA ILE A 138 0.80 -2.18 17.50
C ILE A 138 1.55 -1.04 16.82
N THR A 139 1.70 -1.12 15.51
CA THR A 139 2.21 -0.04 14.69
C THR A 139 1.04 0.65 14.00
N LYS A 140 0.93 1.97 14.18
CA LYS A 140 -0.05 2.83 13.51
C LYS A 140 0.69 3.89 12.69
N ILE A 141 0.44 3.95 11.40
CA ILE A 141 0.97 4.99 10.52
C ILE A 141 -0.21 5.74 9.90
N THR A 142 -0.30 7.04 10.15
CA THR A 142 -1.33 7.90 9.57
C THR A 142 -0.68 8.98 8.70
N PHE A 143 -1.18 9.16 7.49
CA PHE A 143 -0.75 10.22 6.59
C PHE A 143 -1.91 10.75 5.75
N THR A 144 -1.81 12.01 5.35
CA THR A 144 -2.79 12.65 4.46
C THR A 144 -2.21 12.84 3.06
N LYS A 145 -3.09 12.83 2.08
CA LYS A 145 -2.78 13.07 0.67
C LYS A 145 -3.91 13.86 0.03
N GLU A 146 -3.53 14.50 -1.06
CA GLU A 146 -4.42 15.31 -1.88
C GLU A 146 -4.22 14.88 -3.34
N PHE A 147 -5.30 14.78 -4.09
CA PHE A 147 -5.23 14.61 -5.54
C PHE A 147 -6.39 15.28 -6.26
N GLU A 148 -6.16 15.59 -7.53
CA GLU A 148 -7.13 16.19 -8.44
C GLU A 148 -7.49 15.22 -9.57
N GLY A 149 -8.68 15.44 -10.15
CA GLY A 149 -9.16 14.65 -11.28
C GLY A 149 -10.39 15.25 -11.95
N ASN A 150 -10.92 14.52 -12.92
CA ASN A 150 -12.15 14.87 -13.63
C ASN A 150 -13.14 13.71 -13.54
N ILE A 151 -14.43 14.00 -13.41
CA ILE A 151 -15.49 12.98 -13.26
C ILE A 151 -15.54 12.01 -14.45
N ASN A 152 -15.04 12.41 -15.62
CA ASN A 152 -14.99 11.58 -16.82
C ASN A 152 -13.74 10.69 -16.88
N GLU A 153 -12.82 10.81 -15.92
CA GLU A 153 -11.52 10.12 -15.89
C GLU A 153 -11.42 9.14 -14.71
N GLY A 154 -11.38 7.86 -15.04
CA GLY A 154 -11.23 6.76 -14.09
C GLY A 154 -9.81 6.19 -14.13
N LYS A 155 -9.69 4.90 -13.80
CA LYS A 155 -8.39 4.22 -13.73
C LYS A 155 -7.68 4.18 -15.08
N ILE A 156 -8.41 3.94 -16.17
CA ILE A 156 -7.83 3.78 -17.50
C ILE A 156 -7.23 5.10 -17.98
N GLU A 157 -8.02 6.17 -17.97
CA GLU A 157 -7.57 7.48 -18.45
C GLU A 157 -6.38 8.02 -17.65
N ARG A 158 -6.36 7.79 -16.34
CA ARG A 158 -5.24 8.17 -15.47
C ARG A 158 -3.97 7.38 -15.77
N ASN A 159 -4.10 6.09 -16.08
CA ASN A 159 -2.96 5.26 -16.50
C ASN A 159 -2.38 5.74 -17.84
N ASP A 160 -3.22 5.99 -18.83
CA ASP A 160 -2.79 6.46 -20.15
C ASP A 160 -2.03 7.78 -20.06
N LYS A 161 -2.51 8.72 -19.24
CA LYS A 161 -1.81 9.98 -18.96
C LYS A 161 -0.44 9.76 -18.32
N ARG A 162 -0.33 8.85 -17.34
CA ARG A 162 0.95 8.54 -16.69
C ARG A 162 1.94 7.90 -17.65
N GLU A 163 1.49 7.00 -18.53
CA GLU A 163 2.36 6.40 -19.56
C GLU A 163 2.81 7.42 -20.61
N ALA A 164 1.91 8.28 -21.08
CA ALA A 164 2.28 9.38 -21.98
C ALA A 164 3.33 10.31 -21.36
N LEU A 165 3.18 10.64 -20.07
CA LEU A 165 4.15 11.46 -19.33
C LEU A 165 5.52 10.78 -19.24
N LYS A 166 5.56 9.47 -18.95
CA LYS A 166 6.82 8.70 -18.91
C LYS A 166 7.50 8.69 -20.27
N VAL A 167 6.76 8.45 -21.35
CA VAL A 167 7.30 8.47 -22.72
C VAL A 167 7.90 9.84 -23.04
N GLN A 168 7.21 10.93 -22.65
CA GLN A 168 7.70 12.29 -22.86
C GLN A 168 8.98 12.56 -22.04
N GLN A 169 9.05 12.13 -20.78
CA GLN A 169 10.25 12.26 -19.94
C GLN A 169 11.44 11.49 -20.51
N VAL A 170 11.22 10.27 -21.01
CA VAL A 170 12.27 9.48 -21.66
C VAL A 170 12.77 10.18 -22.91
N LYS A 171 11.86 10.68 -23.75
CA LYS A 171 12.21 11.43 -24.97
C LYS A 171 13.04 12.66 -24.64
N ASN A 172 12.59 13.48 -23.68
CA ASN A 172 13.34 14.65 -23.23
C ASN A 172 14.74 14.29 -22.70
N LYS A 173 14.88 13.15 -22.01
CA LYS A 173 16.19 12.71 -21.51
C LYS A 173 17.13 12.29 -22.64
N ILE A 174 16.61 11.60 -23.66
CA ILE A 174 17.36 11.21 -24.86
C ILE A 174 17.81 12.45 -25.63
N ASP A 175 16.89 13.40 -25.85
CA ASP A 175 17.17 14.64 -26.59
C ASP A 175 18.22 15.52 -25.91
N ASN A 176 18.44 15.35 -24.59
CA ASN A 176 19.44 16.08 -23.79
C ASN A 176 20.69 15.24 -23.44
N LEU A 177 20.92 14.08 -24.11
CA LEU A 177 22.15 13.33 -23.92
C LEU A 177 23.34 14.11 -24.50
N PRO A 178 24.49 14.19 -23.79
CA PRO A 178 25.67 14.85 -24.33
C PRO A 178 26.16 14.10 -25.58
N GLU A 179 26.52 14.84 -26.63
CA GLU A 179 27.18 14.26 -27.79
C GLU A 179 28.47 13.58 -27.34
N PHE A 180 28.62 12.30 -27.69
CA PHE A 180 29.88 11.59 -27.50
C PHE A 180 30.92 12.23 -28.41
N LYS A 181 31.85 13.01 -27.82
CA LYS A 181 33.08 13.37 -28.51
C LYS A 181 33.89 12.10 -28.72
N SER A 182 34.02 11.65 -29.96
CA SER A 182 34.96 10.58 -30.31
C SER A 182 36.37 11.01 -29.94
N LEU A 183 37.10 10.12 -29.26
CA LEU A 183 38.54 10.24 -29.02
C LEU A 183 39.34 10.18 -30.33
#